data_AF-Q2V059-F1
#
_entry.id   AF-Q2V059-F1
#
_cell.length_a   1.000
_cell.length_b   1.000
_cell.length_c   1.000
_cell.angle_alpha   90.00
_cell.angle_beta   90.00
_cell.angle_gamma   90.00
#
_symmetry.space_group_name_H-M   'P 1'
#
loop_
_entity.id
_entity.type
_entity.pdbx_description
1 polymer ?
#
loop_
_entity_poly.entity_id
_entity_poly.type
_entity_poly.pdbx_seq_one_letter_code
_entity_poly.pdbx_strand_id
1 'polypeptide(L)'
;MSVNVEALIDCLGKTYQEIFDAGLIPYKKKPTGFSGDPDISLDMIKEGIYLSFNRVDKVLNEITLRIPVRKNKLTGIFPNELPAPLRKNMIPWLGAENIGFPEKEPSFPRKVLKERYWLYQILYDFKKI
;
A
#
# COMPACT_ATOMS: atom_id res chain seq x y z
N MET A 1 -13.30 1.50 -10.44
CA MET A 1 -12.13 0.83 -11.04
C MET A 1 -11.49 0.00 -9.96
N SER A 2 -11.31 -1.29 -10.18
CA SER A 2 -10.58 -2.18 -9.29
C SER A 2 -9.13 -2.27 -9.75
N VAL A 3 -8.21 -2.34 -8.81
CA VAL A 3 -6.79 -2.60 -9.08
C VAL A 3 -6.47 -4.04 -8.71
N ASN A 4 -5.74 -4.74 -9.58
CA ASN A 4 -5.28 -6.08 -9.29
C ASN A 4 -4.07 -6.00 -8.34
N VAL A 5 -4.33 -6.24 -7.05
CA VAL A 5 -3.29 -6.16 -5.99
C VAL A 5 -2.27 -7.28 -6.10
N GLU A 6 -2.68 -8.47 -6.52
CA GLU A 6 -1.78 -9.61 -6.72
C GLU A 6 -0.72 -9.28 -7.78
N ALA A 7 -1.17 -8.84 -8.95
CA ALA A 7 -0.27 -8.44 -10.03
C ALA A 7 0.64 -7.26 -9.64
N LEU A 8 0.20 -6.36 -8.75
CA LEU A 8 1.05 -5.29 -8.22
C LEU A 8 2.14 -5.82 -7.28
N ILE A 9 1.81 -6.77 -6.39
CA ILE A 9 2.78 -7.42 -5.51
C ILE A 9 3.86 -8.13 -6.34
N ASP A 10 3.46 -8.82 -7.41
CA ASP A 10 4.39 -9.48 -8.35
C ASP A 10 5.27 -8.50 -9.15
N CYS A 11 4.94 -7.20 -9.12
CA CYS A 11 5.73 -6.14 -9.73
C CYS A 11 6.68 -5.47 -8.75
N LEU A 12 6.79 -5.93 -7.50
CA LEU A 12 7.84 -5.48 -6.60
C LEU A 12 9.21 -5.66 -7.26
N GLY A 13 9.97 -4.57 -7.31
CA GLY A 13 11.25 -4.57 -7.99
C GLY A 13 11.24 -4.26 -9.48
N LYS A 14 10.07 -4.06 -10.09
CA LYS A 14 9.94 -3.52 -11.46
C LYS A 14 9.88 -2.01 -11.43
N THR A 15 10.19 -1.38 -12.56
CA THR A 15 10.13 0.07 -12.72
C THR A 15 8.69 0.57 -12.82
N TYR A 16 8.45 1.84 -12.46
CA TYR A 16 7.16 2.49 -12.66
C TYR A 16 6.64 2.36 -14.10
N GLN A 17 7.53 2.44 -15.09
CA GLN A 17 7.14 2.39 -16.50
C GLN A 17 6.64 1.01 -16.90
N GLU A 18 7.31 -0.07 -16.48
CA GLU A 18 6.84 -1.44 -16.73
C GLU A 18 5.45 -1.69 -16.11
N ILE A 19 5.23 -1.18 -14.89
CA ILE A 19 3.95 -1.33 -14.18
C ILE A 19 2.85 -0.52 -14.86
N PHE A 20 3.18 0.69 -15.34
CA PHE A 20 2.27 1.55 -16.06
C PHE A 20 1.90 0.97 -17.44
N ASP A 21 2.88 0.46 -18.18
CA ASP A 21 2.70 -0.15 -19.50
C ASP A 21 1.90 -1.46 -19.40
N ALA A 22 2.03 -2.20 -18.30
CA ALA A 22 1.18 -3.35 -17.98
C ALA A 22 -0.27 -2.97 -17.61
N GLY A 23 -0.60 -1.68 -17.50
CA GLY A 23 -1.95 -1.19 -17.19
C GLY A 23 -2.37 -1.41 -15.74
N LEU A 24 -1.44 -1.69 -14.82
CA LEU A 24 -1.75 -1.97 -13.41
C LEU A 24 -1.98 -0.71 -12.58
N ILE A 25 -1.47 0.43 -13.03
CA ILE A 25 -1.71 1.74 -12.41
C ILE A 25 -2.72 2.52 -13.27
N PRO A 26 -3.95 2.76 -12.76
CA PRO A 26 -5.00 3.45 -13.51
C PRO A 26 -4.74 4.97 -13.65
N TYR A 27 -3.79 5.51 -12.88
CA TYR A 27 -3.49 6.92 -12.84
C TYR A 27 -2.39 7.29 -13.85
N LYS A 28 -2.66 8.31 -14.67
CA LYS A 28 -1.62 8.99 -15.48
C LYS A 28 -0.66 9.84 -14.64
N LYS A 29 -0.97 10.04 -13.35
CA LYS A 29 -0.14 10.81 -12.43
C LYS A 29 1.13 10.01 -12.13
N LYS A 30 2.29 10.62 -12.41
CA LYS A 30 3.60 10.05 -12.09
C LYS A 30 3.87 10.10 -10.59
N PRO A 31 4.72 9.20 -10.05
CA PRO A 31 5.17 9.27 -8.66
C PRO A 31 5.93 10.57 -8.42
N THR A 32 5.72 11.17 -7.24
CA THR A 32 6.32 12.45 -6.83
C THR A 32 6.85 12.37 -5.42
N GLY A 33 7.89 13.13 -5.09
CA GLY A 33 8.48 13.20 -3.74
C GLY A 33 9.18 14.55 -3.52
N PHE A 34 9.55 14.88 -2.28
CA PHE A 34 10.24 16.14 -2.00
C PHE A 34 11.66 16.12 -2.56
N SER A 35 12.23 17.29 -2.86
CA SER A 35 13.63 17.38 -3.25
C SER A 35 14.52 16.93 -2.07
N GLY A 36 15.44 16.00 -2.32
CA GLY A 36 16.30 15.41 -1.29
C GLY A 36 15.82 14.06 -0.74
N ASP A 37 14.55 13.70 -0.90
CA ASP A 37 14.07 12.36 -0.53
C ASP A 37 14.69 11.29 -1.45
N PRO A 38 15.13 10.13 -0.91
CA PRO A 38 15.64 9.02 -1.71
C PRO A 38 14.54 8.30 -2.50
N ASP A 39 13.28 8.47 -2.10
CA ASP A 39 12.13 7.80 -2.68
C ASP A 39 11.12 8.81 -3.25
N ILE A 40 10.35 8.36 -4.23
CA ILE A 40 9.18 9.06 -4.78
C ILE A 40 7.96 8.16 -4.62
N SER A 41 6.78 8.74 -4.43
CA SER A 41 5.59 7.94 -4.14
C SER A 41 4.37 8.32 -4.95
N LEU A 42 3.46 7.36 -5.06
CA LEU A 42 2.16 7.52 -5.70
C LEU A 42 1.07 7.06 -4.71
N ASP A 43 0.27 8.02 -4.26
CA ASP A 43 -0.84 7.77 -3.33
C ASP A 43 -2.16 7.56 -4.09
N MET A 44 -2.63 6.32 -4.10
CA MET A 44 -3.86 5.86 -4.77
C MET A 44 -4.98 5.74 -3.74
N ILE A 45 -5.40 6.89 -3.20
CA ILE A 45 -6.31 6.98 -2.04
C ILE A 45 -7.65 6.29 -2.30
N LYS A 46 -8.20 6.35 -3.52
CA LYS A 46 -9.50 5.74 -3.85
C LYS A 46 -9.44 4.21 -3.80
N GLU A 47 -8.29 3.66 -4.15
CA GLU A 47 -7.98 2.24 -4.19
C GLU A 47 -7.38 1.75 -2.86
N GLY A 48 -7.03 2.67 -1.95
CA GLY A 48 -6.39 2.34 -0.69
C GLY A 48 -4.97 1.79 -0.86
N ILE A 49 -4.25 2.19 -1.90
CA ILE A 49 -2.90 1.68 -2.19
C ILE A 49 -1.92 2.85 -2.15
N TYR A 50 -0.77 2.64 -1.53
CA TYR A 50 0.36 3.55 -1.59
C TYR A 50 1.55 2.80 -2.18
N LEU A 51 2.17 3.41 -3.19
CA LEU A 51 3.34 2.86 -3.87
C LEU A 51 4.54 3.76 -3.59
N SER A 52 5.65 3.18 -3.16
CA SER A 52 6.94 3.86 -2.99
C SER A 52 7.95 3.31 -3.98
N PHE A 53 8.64 4.21 -4.67
CA PHE A 53 9.64 3.90 -5.66
C PHE A 53 10.97 4.55 -5.32
N ASN A 54 12.08 3.88 -5.61
CA ASN A 54 13.40 4.51 -5.58
C ASN A 54 13.41 5.71 -6.53
N ARG A 55 13.94 6.86 -6.11
CA ARG A 55 13.97 8.05 -6.96
C ARG A 55 14.87 7.91 -8.19
N VAL A 56 16.01 7.24 -8.04
CA VAL A 56 17.03 7.09 -9.09
C VAL A 56 16.56 6.08 -10.11
N ASP A 57 16.27 4.86 -9.66
CA ASP A 57 15.97 3.73 -10.54
C ASP A 57 14.48 3.65 -10.91
N LYS A 58 13.62 4.39 -10.19
CA LYS A 58 12.14 4.34 -10.31
C LYS A 58 11.58 2.94 -10.13
N VAL A 59 12.31 2.09 -9.42
CA VAL A 59 11.94 0.73 -9.07
C VAL A 59 10.98 0.74 -7.89
N LEU A 60 9.93 -0.08 -7.95
CA LEU A 60 8.96 -0.24 -6.88
C LEU A 60 9.62 -0.96 -5.69
N ASN A 61 9.77 -0.24 -4.59
CA ASN A 61 10.41 -0.72 -3.37
C ASN A 61 9.39 -1.18 -2.32
N GLU A 62 8.27 -0.47 -2.22
CA GLU A 62 7.28 -0.69 -1.16
C GLU A 62 5.85 -0.53 -1.68
N ILE A 63 4.96 -1.43 -1.25
CA ILE A 63 3.53 -1.36 -1.46
C ILE A 63 2.85 -1.40 -0.09
N THR A 64 2.14 -0.33 0.24
CA THR A 64 1.33 -0.28 1.47
C THR A 64 -0.15 -0.29 1.13
N LEU A 65 -0.87 -1.29 1.63
CA LEU A 65 -2.33 -1.37 1.56
C LEU A 65 -2.94 -0.66 2.76
N ARG A 66 -3.84 0.29 2.51
CA ARG A 66 -4.42 1.21 3.51
C ARG A 66 -5.94 1.26 3.36
N ILE A 67 -6.62 1.29 4.50
CA ILE A 67 -8.06 1.54 4.58
C ILE A 67 -8.28 2.94 5.18
N PRO A 68 -9.09 3.81 4.56
CA PRO A 68 -9.51 5.06 5.20
C PRO A 68 -10.45 4.79 6.38
N VAL A 69 -10.00 5.12 7.59
CA VAL A 69 -10.79 5.15 8.82
C VAL A 69 -11.67 6.40 8.80
N ARG A 70 -12.97 6.19 8.60
CA ARG A 70 -13.97 7.25 8.83
C ARG A 70 -14.17 7.40 10.33
N LYS A 71 -14.33 8.65 10.81
CA LYS A 71 -14.39 9.03 12.25
C LYS A 71 -15.32 8.16 13.12
N ASN A 72 -16.30 7.45 12.54
CA ASN A 72 -17.29 6.62 13.25
C ASN A 72 -17.36 5.13 12.80
N LYS A 73 -16.40 4.59 12.04
CA LYS A 73 -16.38 3.15 11.69
C LYS A 73 -14.99 2.55 11.87
N LEU A 74 -14.87 1.61 12.81
CA LEU A 74 -13.66 0.82 13.09
C LEU A 74 -13.46 -0.33 12.09
N THR A 75 -14.45 -0.61 11.25
CA THR A 75 -14.49 -1.74 10.30
C THR A 75 -14.59 -1.19 8.88
N GLY A 76 -13.46 -0.74 8.33
CA GLY A 76 -13.39 -0.48 6.90
C GLY A 76 -13.18 -1.79 6.14
N ILE A 77 -13.82 -1.92 4.98
CA ILE A 77 -13.61 -3.01 4.03
C ILE A 77 -12.62 -2.48 2.99
N PHE A 78 -11.56 -3.22 2.70
CA PHE A 78 -10.64 -2.86 1.63
C PHE A 78 -11.37 -2.85 0.26
N PRO A 79 -11.21 -1.81 -0.57
CA PRO A 79 -12.05 -1.63 -1.76
C PRO A 79 -11.72 -2.58 -2.92
N ASN A 80 -10.50 -3.14 -2.98
CA ASN A 80 -10.09 -4.04 -4.06
C ASN A 80 -10.12 -5.52 -3.65
N GLU A 81 -10.05 -6.40 -4.65
CA GLU A 81 -9.83 -7.82 -4.43
C GLU A 81 -8.40 -8.08 -3.94
N LEU A 82 -8.27 -8.97 -2.97
CA LEU A 82 -7.00 -9.35 -2.39
C LEU A 82 -6.77 -10.83 -2.69
N PRO A 83 -5.57 -11.23 -3.13
CA PRO A 83 -5.24 -12.64 -3.32
C PRO A 83 -5.26 -13.37 -1.97
N ALA A 84 -5.64 -14.64 -1.98
CA ALA A 84 -5.48 -15.48 -0.80
C ALA A 84 -3.98 -15.57 -0.42
N PRO A 85 -3.58 -15.48 0.86
CA PRO A 85 -4.39 -15.54 2.10
C PRO A 85 -4.82 -14.16 2.67
N LEU A 86 -4.64 -13.06 1.93
CA LEU A 86 -4.90 -11.70 2.42
C LEU A 86 -6.41 -11.45 2.61
N ARG A 87 -6.79 -10.82 3.74
CA ARG A 87 -8.20 -10.60 4.11
C ARG A 87 -8.58 -9.12 3.99
N LYS A 88 -9.74 -8.84 3.36
CA LYS A 88 -10.27 -7.47 3.15
C LYS A 88 -10.71 -6.77 4.45
N ASN A 89 -11.07 -7.57 5.45
CA ASN A 89 -11.50 -7.11 6.77
C ASN A 89 -10.45 -7.57 7.77
N MET A 90 -9.58 -6.67 8.20
CA MET A 90 -8.60 -6.98 9.22
C MET A 90 -8.97 -6.27 10.52
N ILE A 91 -9.40 -7.07 11.50
CA ILE A 91 -9.48 -6.64 12.89
C ILE A 91 -8.03 -6.54 13.39
N PRO A 92 -7.61 -5.44 14.06
CA PRO A 92 -6.22 -5.18 14.44
C PRO A 92 -5.42 -6.36 15.05
N TRP A 93 -6.09 -7.30 15.72
CA TRP A 93 -5.46 -8.42 16.41
C TRP A 93 -5.37 -9.74 15.61
N LEU A 94 -6.05 -9.88 14.47
CA LEU A 94 -6.13 -11.17 13.73
C LEU A 94 -5.09 -11.31 12.61
N GLY A 95 -4.41 -10.23 12.24
CA GLY A 95 -3.42 -10.21 11.16
C GLY A 95 -2.10 -10.93 11.47
N ALA A 96 -1.83 -11.21 12.75
CA ALA A 96 -0.57 -11.82 13.20
C ALA A 96 -0.55 -13.36 13.10
N GLU A 97 -1.69 -14.03 12.96
CA GLU A 97 -1.75 -15.50 13.05
C GLU A 97 -1.58 -16.24 11.72
N ASN A 98 -1.78 -15.58 10.56
CA ASN A 98 -1.90 -16.30 9.28
C ASN A 98 -0.86 -15.93 8.20
N ILE A 99 0.03 -14.98 8.47
CA ILE A 99 1.08 -14.57 7.55
C ILE A 99 2.34 -14.52 8.40
N GLY A 100 3.33 -15.34 8.08
CA GLY A 100 4.58 -15.46 8.84
C GLY A 100 5.05 -14.09 9.28
N PHE A 101 5.32 -13.95 10.57
CA PHE A 101 5.78 -12.71 11.18
C PHE A 101 6.87 -12.09 10.30
N PRO A 102 6.73 -10.84 9.82
CA PRO A 102 7.90 -10.11 9.37
C PRO A 102 8.85 -10.07 10.57
N GLU A 103 10.11 -10.47 10.38
CA GLU A 103 11.14 -10.57 11.44
C GLU A 103 11.44 -9.25 12.17
N LYS A 104 10.81 -8.16 11.73
CA LYS A 104 10.70 -6.91 12.47
C LYS A 104 9.23 -6.75 12.81
N GLU A 105 8.94 -6.77 14.11
CA GLU A 105 7.64 -6.64 14.77
C GLU A 105 6.46 -6.35 13.83
N PRO A 106 5.35 -7.12 13.89
CA PRO A 106 4.14 -6.74 13.18
C PRO A 106 3.79 -5.34 13.67
N SER A 107 4.00 -4.35 12.80
CA SER A 107 3.68 -2.97 13.10
C SER A 107 2.19 -2.96 13.41
N PHE A 108 1.84 -3.01 14.70
CA PHE A 108 0.49 -2.72 15.18
C PHE A 108 -0.02 -1.55 14.37
N PRO A 109 -1.29 -1.54 13.94
CA PRO A 109 -1.80 -0.49 13.07
C PRO A 109 -1.45 0.88 13.66
N ARG A 110 -0.38 1.49 13.15
CA ARG A 110 0.05 2.80 13.61
C ARG A 110 -1.03 3.72 13.12
N LYS A 111 -1.85 4.21 14.04
CA LYS A 111 -2.64 5.41 13.77
C LYS A 111 -1.62 6.51 13.51
N VAL A 112 -1.30 6.73 12.24
CA VAL A 112 -0.43 7.84 11.84
C VAL A 112 -1.25 9.10 12.05
N LEU A 113 -1.11 9.71 13.22
CA LEU A 113 -1.75 10.97 13.57
C LEU A 113 -1.01 12.08 12.82
N LYS A 114 -1.47 12.40 11.60
CA LYS A 114 -1.12 13.67 10.94
C LYS A 114 -2.39 14.50 10.85
N GLU A 115 -2.38 15.65 11.54
CA GLU A 115 -3.52 16.51 11.91
C GLU A 115 -4.41 17.06 10.79
N ARG A 116 -4.31 16.63 9.53
CA ARG A 116 -5.13 17.23 8.45
C ARG A 116 -5.72 16.30 7.40
N TYR A 117 -5.48 15.00 7.42
CA TYR A 117 -6.00 14.11 6.38
C TYR A 117 -6.54 12.82 6.98
N TRP A 118 -7.52 12.22 6.29
CA TRP A 118 -8.25 11.02 6.69
C TRP A 118 -7.37 10.01 7.44
N LEU A 119 -7.76 9.61 8.66
CA LEU A 119 -7.04 8.59 9.43
C LEU A 119 -7.00 7.33 8.57
N TYR A 120 -5.84 6.84 8.16
CA TYR A 120 -5.73 5.56 7.47
C TYR A 120 -5.32 4.48 8.47
N GLN A 121 -5.83 3.26 8.27
CA GLN A 121 -5.34 2.05 8.90
C GLN A 121 -4.50 1.30 7.88
N ILE A 122 -3.24 1.02 8.21
CA ILE A 122 -2.39 0.17 7.39
C ILE A 122 -2.84 -1.28 7.60
N LEU A 123 -3.10 -1.98 6.50
CA LEU A 123 -3.42 -3.40 6.49
C LEU A 123 -2.17 -4.24 6.32
N TYR A 124 -1.46 -4.00 5.22
CA TYR A 124 -0.31 -4.79 4.82
C TYR A 124 0.74 -3.85 4.26
N ASP A 125 1.99 -4.22 4.49
CA ASP A 125 3.15 -3.52 3.97
C ASP A 125 4.10 -4.54 3.35
N PHE A 126 4.35 -4.40 2.06
CA PHE A 126 5.23 -5.27 1.30
C PHE A 126 6.46 -4.46 0.90
N LYS A 127 7.64 -4.91 1.33
CA LYS A 127 8.92 -4.26 1.04
C LYS A 127 9.84 -5.24 0.31
N LYS A 128 10.51 -4.75 -0.73
CA LYS A 128 11.63 -5.45 -1.35
C LYS A 128 12.86 -5.29 -0.44
N ILE A 129 13.39 -6.43 0.05
CA ILE A 129 14.59 -6.52 0.90
C ILE A 129 15.84 -6.48 0.03
#